data_AF-A0A7Y1SVD6-F1
#
_entry.id   AF-A0A7Y1SVD6-F1
#
_cell.length_a   1.000
_cell.length_b   1.000
_cell.length_c   1.000
_cell.angle_alpha   90.00
_cell.angle_beta   90.00
_cell.angle_gamma   90.00
#
_symmetry.space_group_name_H-M   'P 1'
#
loop_
_entity.id
_entity.type
_entity.pdbx_description
1 polymer ?
#
loop_
_entity_poly.entity_id
_entity_poly.type
_entity_poly.pdbx_seq_one_letter_code
_entity_poly.pdbx_strand_id
1 'polypeptide(L)'
;MDADQDSSRQAIAASNLTAEAVNALSSDAYGDISFDELPVLKNLLKVFFSDQPWTAHHETQLADLVGDVGGYWTHTLSNGATLQHGMVDGRYLLSISGGEAEQHGLFNRLFTGPIVPEATPNPRHIRFPLGGAPGPSVFYQRGDEDLDPRIERLFEDPEVTDVLVAPDFVAVGLTRAELWESSIDRLLEEVTTAFQVRGEAPESDAPTRDELVSANDASIASGRLSSGSKSAGDASVDLHLLDPDEDSSRSILLAALDDDDPRRRRLALATVGNSVDQAFVRQTLSKAWVDRSRIVRRTAVDVAADNASEWVRPLLERALDDDDAWIRWKALRGLVDIGPEASIDPIKAKDNDPDFRVRLEAHTALRITDTSPVDSPNRVPNMLNTMDQVNIQIAPDPETASARAAAAIADSLIGSARDPLFGLAGGSTPRRTYEMLAELDVDWSRVIGFLGDERWVPHDHPESNLAMIKTTALGRSGMHLLGIEYGDDPAAAAEAYETELRAAADQGTPAVLFLGMGDDGHTASLFPGTAALTSSGRDYVANWVEQKQTWRLTATFDLIARVEHVMFLVTGTAKADRVAEVLSGSSELPAARATAVARQVTWFLDEAAASRLDH
;
A
#
# COMPACT_ATOMS: atom_id res chain seq x y z
N MET A 1 -47.01 8.42 -7.76
CA MET A 1 -45.62 8.43 -7.25
C MET A 1 -45.67 9.06 -5.89
N ASP A 2 -45.50 8.24 -4.86
CA ASP A 2 -45.51 8.70 -3.48
C ASP A 2 -44.17 9.38 -3.18
N ALA A 3 -44.19 10.66 -2.81
CA ALA A 3 -42.99 11.39 -2.38
C ALA A 3 -42.28 10.72 -1.20
N ASP A 4 -43.02 9.89 -0.46
CA ASP A 4 -42.53 9.04 0.62
C ASP A 4 -41.60 7.92 0.12
N GLN A 5 -41.85 7.37 -1.08
CA GLN A 5 -41.03 6.31 -1.66
C GLN A 5 -39.69 6.84 -2.16
N ASP A 6 -39.67 8.00 -2.80
CA ASP A 6 -38.42 8.62 -3.27
C ASP A 6 -37.55 9.09 -2.09
N SER A 7 -38.17 9.66 -1.06
CA SER A 7 -37.49 10.02 0.20
C SER A 7 -36.91 8.78 0.90
N SER A 8 -37.67 7.67 0.91
CA SER A 8 -37.23 6.40 1.49
C SER A 8 -36.08 5.76 0.71
N ARG A 9 -36.11 5.81 -0.63
CA ARG A 9 -35.03 5.34 -1.51
C ARG A 9 -33.73 6.12 -1.28
N GLN A 10 -33.84 7.45 -1.18
CA GLN A 10 -32.72 8.32 -0.86
C GLN A 10 -32.16 8.05 0.54
N ALA A 11 -33.03 7.78 1.54
CA ALA A 11 -32.60 7.43 2.88
C ALA A 11 -31.80 6.12 2.93
N ILE A 12 -32.18 5.10 2.15
CA ILE A 12 -31.44 3.84 2.04
C ILE A 12 -30.07 4.04 1.38
N ALA A 13 -30.00 4.83 0.31
CA ALA A 13 -28.74 5.18 -0.34
C ALA A 13 -27.82 5.97 0.61
N ALA A 14 -28.36 6.94 1.35
CA ALA A 14 -27.62 7.73 2.33
C ALA A 14 -27.18 6.93 3.57
N SER A 15 -27.91 5.87 3.92
CA SER A 15 -27.62 5.00 5.07
C SER A 15 -26.72 3.79 4.74
N ASN A 16 -26.18 3.72 3.52
CA ASN A 16 -25.32 2.63 3.03
C ASN A 16 -25.96 1.22 3.09
N LEU A 17 -27.29 1.14 2.99
CA LEU A 17 -28.04 -0.12 3.08
C LEU A 17 -28.35 -0.75 1.71
N THR A 18 -27.82 -0.18 0.62
CA THR A 18 -28.05 -0.66 -0.75
C THR A 18 -27.64 -2.13 -0.94
N ALA A 19 -26.52 -2.56 -0.35
CA ALA A 19 -26.08 -3.96 -0.45
C ALA A 19 -27.02 -4.93 0.28
N GLU A 20 -27.51 -4.55 1.47
CA GLU A 20 -28.48 -5.31 2.24
C GLU A 20 -29.79 -5.47 1.46
N ALA A 21 -30.29 -4.37 0.89
CA ALA A 21 -31.52 -4.36 0.10
C ALA A 21 -31.40 -5.19 -1.20
N VAL A 22 -30.28 -5.10 -1.93
CA VAL A 22 -30.06 -5.89 -3.16
C VAL A 22 -29.97 -7.39 -2.87
N ASN A 23 -29.35 -7.78 -1.75
CA ASN A 23 -29.25 -9.18 -1.35
C ASN A 23 -30.64 -9.77 -1.05
N ALA A 24 -31.50 -9.02 -0.36
CA ALA A 24 -32.88 -9.44 -0.07
C ALA A 24 -33.72 -9.64 -1.34
N LEU A 25 -33.54 -8.79 -2.36
CA LEU A 25 -34.25 -8.96 -3.64
C LEU A 25 -33.74 -10.16 -4.43
N SER A 26 -32.43 -10.42 -4.35
CA SER A 26 -31.76 -11.46 -5.14
C SER A 26 -32.09 -12.88 -4.67
N SER A 27 -32.40 -13.06 -3.38
CA SER A 27 -32.77 -14.38 -2.83
C SER A 27 -34.16 -14.86 -3.26
N ASP A 28 -35.04 -13.94 -3.66
CA ASP A 28 -36.46 -14.23 -3.76
C ASP A 28 -36.97 -14.35 -5.21
N ALA A 29 -36.60 -13.39 -6.07
CA ALA A 29 -37.21 -13.24 -7.38
C ALA A 29 -36.22 -13.28 -8.56
N TYR A 30 -34.91 -13.20 -8.30
CA TYR A 30 -33.90 -13.00 -9.34
C TYR A 30 -33.02 -14.23 -9.61
N GLY A 31 -33.28 -15.34 -8.91
CA GLY A 31 -32.47 -16.56 -9.01
C GLY A 31 -32.48 -17.24 -10.39
N ASP A 32 -33.54 -17.05 -11.17
CA ASP A 32 -33.75 -17.71 -12.47
C ASP A 32 -33.45 -16.80 -13.68
N ILE A 33 -32.93 -15.58 -13.46
CA ILE A 33 -32.61 -14.63 -14.53
C ILE A 33 -31.38 -15.13 -15.31
N SER A 34 -31.45 -15.09 -16.64
CA SER A 34 -30.36 -15.58 -17.49
C SER A 34 -29.11 -14.69 -17.39
N PHE A 35 -27.93 -15.26 -17.65
CA PHE A 35 -26.66 -14.54 -17.55
C PHE A 35 -26.60 -13.30 -18.45
N ASP A 36 -27.23 -13.36 -19.63
CA ASP A 36 -27.29 -12.26 -20.61
C ASP A 36 -28.18 -11.09 -20.14
N GLU A 37 -29.07 -11.35 -19.18
CA GLU A 37 -30.06 -10.41 -18.65
C GLU A 37 -29.61 -9.76 -17.33
N LEU A 38 -28.61 -10.34 -16.64
CA LEU A 38 -28.03 -9.80 -15.41
C LEU A 38 -27.52 -8.35 -15.51
N PRO A 39 -26.90 -7.90 -16.63
CA PRO A 39 -26.48 -6.50 -16.76
C PRO A 39 -27.66 -5.53 -16.74
N VAL A 40 -28.80 -5.92 -17.32
CA VAL A 40 -30.02 -5.11 -17.36
C VAL A 40 -30.62 -5.01 -15.97
N LEU A 41 -30.71 -6.12 -15.23
CA LEU A 41 -31.16 -6.15 -13.84
C LEU A 41 -30.31 -5.22 -12.96
N LYS A 42 -28.98 -5.35 -13.04
CA LYS A 42 -28.05 -4.54 -12.25
C LYS A 42 -28.22 -3.05 -12.52
N ASN A 43 -28.48 -2.65 -13.76
CA ASN A 43 -28.71 -1.25 -14.11
C ASN A 43 -30.04 -0.75 -13.55
N LEU A 44 -31.12 -1.54 -13.61
CA LEU A 44 -32.40 -1.17 -13.01
C LEU A 44 -32.30 -0.99 -11.49
N LEU A 45 -31.63 -1.91 -10.79
CA LEU A 45 -31.42 -1.80 -9.34
C LEU A 45 -30.57 -0.57 -8.99
N LYS A 46 -29.52 -0.27 -9.76
CA LYS A 46 -28.72 0.96 -9.58
C LYS A 46 -29.57 2.22 -9.70
N VAL A 47 -30.47 2.28 -10.68
CA VAL A 47 -31.40 3.40 -10.85
C VAL A 47 -32.36 3.47 -9.66
N PHE A 48 -32.87 2.33 -9.18
CA PHE A 48 -33.76 2.28 -8.03
C PHE A 48 -33.11 2.82 -6.75
N PHE A 49 -31.85 2.48 -6.47
CA PHE A 49 -31.12 2.96 -5.27
C PHE A 49 -30.33 4.26 -5.50
N SER A 50 -30.75 5.08 -6.47
CA SER A 50 -30.13 6.38 -6.77
C SER A 50 -31.09 7.56 -6.55
N ASP A 51 -30.57 8.77 -6.73
CA ASP A 51 -31.35 10.02 -6.79
C ASP A 51 -32.22 10.16 -8.05
N GLN A 52 -32.05 9.24 -9.02
CA GLN A 52 -32.81 9.27 -10.26
C GLN A 52 -34.28 8.89 -10.03
N PRO A 53 -35.21 9.51 -10.77
CA PRO A 53 -36.62 9.20 -10.67
C PRO A 53 -36.88 7.75 -11.07
N TRP A 54 -37.55 6.99 -10.21
CA TRP A 54 -38.06 5.67 -10.57
C TRP A 54 -39.37 5.85 -11.33
N THR A 55 -39.49 5.22 -12.50
CA THR A 55 -40.61 5.46 -13.41
C THR A 55 -41.33 4.17 -13.77
N ALA A 56 -42.57 4.28 -14.24
CA ALA A 56 -43.35 3.14 -14.75
C ALA A 56 -42.65 2.40 -15.91
N HIS A 57 -41.74 3.06 -16.63
CA HIS A 57 -40.91 2.41 -17.64
C HIS A 57 -39.94 1.40 -17.01
N HIS A 58 -39.28 1.79 -15.92
CA HIS A 58 -38.38 0.89 -15.18
C HIS A 58 -39.13 -0.27 -14.53
N GLU A 59 -40.34 -0.04 -14.01
CA GLU A 59 -41.21 -1.11 -13.49
C GLU A 59 -41.59 -2.13 -14.55
N THR A 60 -41.87 -1.66 -15.77
CA THR A 60 -42.23 -2.54 -16.90
C THR A 60 -41.02 -3.34 -17.38
N GLN A 61 -39.85 -2.70 -17.50
CA GLN A 61 -38.59 -3.40 -17.84
C GLN A 61 -38.23 -4.45 -16.78
N LEU A 62 -38.44 -4.15 -15.51
CA LEU A 62 -38.19 -5.10 -14.42
C LEU A 62 -39.20 -6.26 -14.47
N ALA A 63 -40.47 -5.99 -14.77
CA ALA A 63 -41.49 -7.03 -14.93
C ALA A 63 -41.21 -7.97 -16.10
N ASP A 64 -40.80 -7.42 -17.26
CA ASP A 64 -40.43 -8.21 -18.44
C ASP A 64 -39.20 -9.10 -18.16
N LEU A 65 -38.25 -8.58 -17.37
CA LEU A 65 -37.00 -9.26 -17.04
C LEU A 65 -37.18 -10.38 -16.02
N VAL A 66 -38.01 -10.15 -15.00
CA VAL A 66 -38.23 -11.11 -13.91
C VAL A 66 -39.25 -12.17 -14.33
N GLY A 67 -40.23 -11.81 -15.15
CA GLY A 67 -41.29 -12.72 -15.57
C GLY A 67 -42.28 -13.05 -14.43
N ASP A 68 -43.14 -14.03 -14.66
CA ASP A 68 -44.17 -14.44 -13.69
C ASP A 68 -43.59 -15.37 -12.61
N VAL A 69 -42.82 -14.79 -11.70
CA VAL A 69 -42.18 -15.49 -10.56
C VAL A 69 -43.12 -15.76 -9.39
N GLY A 70 -44.40 -15.40 -9.48
CA GLY A 70 -45.44 -15.73 -8.50
C GLY A 70 -45.05 -15.48 -7.04
N GLY A 71 -45.12 -14.24 -6.55
CA GLY A 71 -44.87 -13.94 -5.14
C GLY A 71 -44.88 -12.46 -4.81
N TYR A 72 -45.08 -12.16 -3.52
CA TYR A 72 -44.94 -10.83 -2.93
C TYR A 72 -44.20 -10.97 -1.60
N TRP A 73 -43.03 -10.33 -1.51
CA TRP A 73 -42.11 -10.45 -0.39
C TRP A 73 -41.99 -9.12 0.34
N THR A 74 -41.67 -9.20 1.63
CA THR A 74 -41.51 -8.04 2.50
C THR A 74 -40.34 -8.31 3.44
N HIS A 75 -39.38 -7.38 3.45
CA HIS A 75 -38.14 -7.45 4.19
C HIS A 75 -38.03 -6.22 5.09
N THR A 76 -37.52 -6.42 6.31
CA THR A 76 -37.18 -5.32 7.23
C THR A 76 -35.68 -5.13 7.22
N LEU A 77 -35.23 -3.94 6.82
CA LEU A 77 -33.82 -3.56 6.80
C LEU A 77 -33.34 -3.16 8.20
N SER A 78 -32.03 -3.16 8.38
CA SER A 78 -31.37 -2.84 9.66
C SER A 78 -31.73 -1.47 10.27
N ASN A 79 -32.20 -0.50 9.47
CA ASN A 79 -32.72 0.79 9.94
C ASN A 79 -34.24 0.80 10.22
N GLY A 80 -34.89 -0.36 10.22
CA GLY A 80 -36.35 -0.49 10.38
C GLY A 80 -37.16 -0.15 9.12
N ALA A 81 -36.51 0.19 8.00
CA ALA A 81 -37.21 0.39 6.74
C ALA A 81 -37.76 -0.92 6.19
N THR A 82 -38.92 -0.84 5.53
CA THR A 82 -39.60 -1.99 4.96
C THR A 82 -39.44 -1.98 3.44
N LEU A 83 -38.73 -2.95 2.90
CA LEU A 83 -38.58 -3.22 1.46
C LEU A 83 -39.62 -4.25 1.03
N GLN A 84 -40.44 -3.91 0.04
CA GLN A 84 -41.44 -4.81 -0.51
C GLN A 84 -41.26 -4.95 -2.03
N HIS A 85 -41.43 -6.17 -2.54
CA HIS A 85 -41.38 -6.40 -3.97
C HIS A 85 -42.20 -7.61 -4.39
N GLY A 86 -42.66 -7.62 -5.64
CA GLY A 86 -43.40 -8.75 -6.20
C GLY A 86 -44.36 -8.37 -7.32
N MET A 87 -44.96 -9.38 -7.94
CA MET A 87 -45.92 -9.18 -9.02
C MET A 87 -47.30 -8.80 -8.49
N VAL A 88 -47.82 -7.63 -8.91
CA VAL A 88 -49.15 -7.12 -8.57
C VAL A 88 -49.84 -6.60 -9.84
N ASP A 89 -50.99 -7.17 -10.19
CA ASP A 89 -51.79 -6.78 -11.38
C ASP A 89 -50.98 -6.67 -12.69
N GLY A 90 -50.04 -7.60 -12.91
CA GLY A 90 -49.20 -7.65 -14.11
C GLY A 90 -48.04 -6.65 -14.13
N ARG A 91 -47.73 -6.00 -12.98
CA ARG A 91 -46.57 -5.12 -12.80
C ARG A 91 -45.68 -5.64 -11.68
N TYR A 92 -44.37 -5.43 -11.82
CA TYR A 92 -43.43 -5.73 -10.76
C TYR A 92 -43.33 -4.52 -9.81
N LEU A 93 -43.97 -4.62 -8.65
CA LEU A 93 -43.87 -3.60 -7.62
C LEU A 93 -42.53 -3.75 -6.91
N LEU A 94 -41.84 -2.62 -6.71
CA LEU A 94 -40.63 -2.52 -5.90
C LEU A 94 -40.73 -1.22 -5.11
N SER A 95 -40.88 -1.32 -3.78
CA SER A 95 -41.14 -0.17 -2.91
C SER A 95 -40.38 -0.26 -1.59
N ILE A 96 -39.97 0.89 -1.07
CA ILE A 96 -39.39 1.04 0.26
C ILE A 96 -40.27 2.02 1.02
N SER A 97 -40.63 1.68 2.25
CA SER A 97 -41.45 2.51 3.13
C SER A 97 -40.99 2.40 4.57
N GLY A 98 -41.12 3.50 5.33
CA GLY A 98 -40.72 3.54 6.73
C GLY A 98 -39.20 3.56 6.94
N GLY A 99 -38.83 3.85 8.18
CA GLY A 99 -37.47 4.20 8.61
C GLY A 99 -37.53 5.55 9.30
N GLU A 100 -37.37 5.60 10.62
CA GLU A 100 -37.27 6.88 11.32
C GLU A 100 -36.03 7.61 10.78
N ALA A 101 -36.21 8.87 10.39
CA ALA A 101 -35.11 9.82 10.29
C ALA A 101 -34.61 10.15 11.70
N GLU A 102 -34.19 9.16 12.47
CA GLU A 102 -33.31 9.41 13.59
C GLU A 102 -31.97 9.85 12.99
N GLN A 103 -31.79 11.17 12.94
CA GLN A 103 -30.47 11.77 12.79
C GLN A 103 -29.62 11.35 13.99
N HIS A 104 -29.07 10.14 13.91
CA HIS A 104 -27.84 9.80 14.61
C HIS A 104 -26.71 10.58 13.92
N GLY A 105 -26.70 11.90 14.11
CA GLY A 105 -25.60 12.73 13.70
C GLY A 105 -24.31 12.11 14.24
N LEU A 106 -23.25 12.16 13.44
CA LEU A 106 -21.88 11.75 13.78
C LEU A 106 -21.45 12.11 15.22
N PHE A 107 -22.02 13.20 15.70
CA PHE A 107 -21.80 13.89 16.96
C PHE A 107 -22.74 13.47 18.11
N ASN A 108 -23.75 12.63 17.90
CA ASN A 108 -24.65 12.16 18.97
C ASN A 108 -24.32 10.73 19.44
N ARG A 109 -23.23 10.15 18.94
CA ARG A 109 -22.70 8.87 19.38
C ARG A 109 -21.66 9.14 20.48
N LEU A 110 -21.95 8.65 21.69
CA LEU A 110 -21.00 8.68 22.79
C LEU A 110 -20.40 7.28 22.94
N PHE A 111 -19.07 7.21 23.07
CA PHE A 111 -18.33 5.96 22.94
C PHE A 111 -17.93 5.36 24.29
N THR A 112 -17.76 4.03 24.33
CA THR A 112 -17.41 3.25 25.53
C THR A 112 -16.05 2.56 25.36
N GLY A 113 -15.11 2.83 26.26
CA GLY A 113 -13.77 2.21 26.27
C GLY A 113 -12.63 3.25 26.31
N PRO A 114 -11.39 2.84 26.63
CA PRO A 114 -10.26 3.75 26.64
C PRO A 114 -9.92 4.24 25.24
N ILE A 115 -9.81 5.56 25.06
CA ILE A 115 -9.31 6.17 23.82
C ILE A 115 -7.79 6.08 23.84
N VAL A 116 -7.20 5.36 22.88
CA VAL A 116 -5.74 5.23 22.75
C VAL A 116 -5.33 5.93 21.46
N PRO A 117 -4.56 7.03 21.50
CA PRO A 117 -4.15 7.73 20.29
C PRO A 117 -3.30 6.83 19.38
N GLU A 118 -3.58 6.86 18.09
CA GLU A 118 -2.86 6.18 17.02
C GLU A 118 -2.11 7.22 16.18
N ALA A 119 -0.88 6.87 15.79
CA ALA A 119 -0.16 7.63 14.78
C ALA A 119 -0.88 7.48 13.44
N THR A 120 -1.00 8.59 12.70
CA THR A 120 -1.51 8.54 11.32
C THR A 120 -0.34 8.63 10.34
N PRO A 121 -0.56 8.23 9.07
CA PRO A 121 0.41 8.45 8.01
C PRO A 121 0.80 9.93 7.82
N ASN A 122 -0.07 10.86 8.20
CA ASN A 122 0.28 12.28 8.24
C ASN A 122 0.96 12.60 9.58
N PRO A 123 2.24 13.01 9.59
CA PRO A 123 2.99 13.24 10.83
C PRO A 123 2.45 14.42 11.66
N ARG A 124 1.53 15.21 11.09
CA ARG A 124 0.84 16.31 11.76
C ARG A 124 -0.52 15.90 12.33
N HIS A 125 -1.03 14.72 12.01
CA HIS A 125 -2.34 14.25 12.45
C HIS A 125 -2.21 13.14 13.51
N ILE A 126 -2.99 13.29 14.58
CA ILE A 126 -3.14 12.29 15.63
C ILE A 126 -4.56 11.72 15.53
N ARG A 127 -4.71 10.41 15.42
CA ARG A 127 -6.01 9.73 15.37
C ARG A 127 -6.37 9.19 16.75
N PHE A 128 -7.62 9.34 17.13
CA PHE A 128 -8.20 8.90 18.38
C PHE A 128 -9.34 7.94 18.03
N PRO A 129 -9.10 6.63 18.03
CA PRO A 129 -10.11 5.62 17.78
C PRO A 129 -11.18 5.67 18.87
N LEU A 130 -12.43 5.58 18.45
CA LEU A 130 -13.60 5.65 19.32
C LEU A 130 -14.34 4.30 19.40
N GLY A 131 -13.91 3.29 18.65
CA GLY A 131 -14.46 1.93 18.71
C GLY A 131 -15.80 1.72 17.97
N GLY A 132 -16.18 2.65 17.07
CA GLY A 132 -17.34 2.53 16.19
C GLY A 132 -17.04 1.79 14.86
N ALA A 133 -18.08 1.55 14.06
CA ALA A 133 -17.91 1.02 12.70
C ALA A 133 -17.41 2.13 11.75
N PRO A 134 -16.46 1.86 10.84
CA PRO A 134 -15.96 2.84 9.89
C PRO A 134 -17.07 3.47 9.05
N GLY A 135 -16.95 4.78 8.80
CA GLY A 135 -17.92 5.50 7.99
C GLY A 135 -17.42 6.86 7.53
N PRO A 136 -18.27 7.60 6.78
CA PRO A 136 -17.88 8.88 6.20
C PRO A 136 -17.52 9.89 7.30
N SER A 137 -16.42 10.61 7.07
CA SER A 137 -15.91 11.61 7.99
C SER A 137 -16.35 13.03 7.61
N VAL A 138 -16.43 13.91 8.61
CA VAL A 138 -16.66 15.34 8.45
C VAL A 138 -15.40 16.07 8.87
N PHE A 139 -14.92 16.96 7.99
CA PHE A 139 -13.70 17.72 8.16
C PHE A 139 -14.01 19.17 8.53
N TYR A 140 -13.33 19.66 9.56
CA TYR A 140 -13.44 21.01 10.08
C TYR A 140 -12.08 21.69 10.03
N GLN A 141 -12.02 22.93 9.56
CA GLN A 141 -10.84 23.76 9.59
C GLN A 141 -10.96 24.89 10.59
N ARG A 142 -9.83 25.30 11.16
CA ARG A 142 -9.80 26.48 12.03
C ARG A 142 -10.29 27.70 11.25
N GLY A 143 -11.35 28.33 11.76
CA GLY A 143 -11.95 29.53 11.17
C GLY A 143 -13.28 29.27 10.46
N ASP A 144 -13.75 28.01 10.41
CA ASP A 144 -15.12 27.69 9.98
C ASP A 144 -16.16 28.35 10.92
N GLU A 145 -17.28 28.81 10.35
CA GLU A 145 -18.43 29.35 11.09
C GLU A 145 -19.40 28.21 11.51
N ASP A 146 -20.19 28.41 12.57
CA ASP A 146 -21.21 27.46 13.06
C ASP A 146 -20.67 26.05 13.45
N LEU A 147 -19.52 26.00 14.13
CA LEU A 147 -18.89 24.76 14.60
C LEU A 147 -19.66 24.07 15.75
N ASP A 148 -19.58 22.73 15.83
CA ASP A 148 -20.02 22.00 17.03
C ASP A 148 -19.16 22.43 18.24
N PRO A 149 -19.75 22.68 19.43
CA PRO A 149 -19.01 23.15 20.61
C PRO A 149 -17.83 22.25 21.03
N ARG A 150 -17.82 20.97 20.66
CA ARG A 150 -16.67 20.07 20.89
C ARG A 150 -15.50 20.37 19.98
N ILE A 151 -15.79 20.74 18.73
CA ILE A 151 -14.78 21.13 17.75
C ILE A 151 -14.21 22.51 18.11
N GLU A 152 -15.06 23.43 18.57
CA GLU A 152 -14.61 24.73 19.08
C GLU A 152 -13.57 24.59 20.20
N ARG A 153 -13.79 23.68 21.16
CA ARG A 153 -12.82 23.40 22.24
C ARG A 153 -11.49 22.85 21.73
N LEU A 154 -11.50 21.95 20.76
CA LEU A 154 -10.26 21.44 20.16
C LEU A 154 -9.47 22.56 19.45
N PHE A 155 -10.16 23.56 18.90
CA PHE A 155 -9.51 24.73 18.31
C PHE A 155 -9.06 25.80 19.33
N GLU A 156 -9.36 25.69 20.62
CA GLU A 156 -8.78 26.59 21.64
C GLU A 156 -7.26 26.40 21.76
N ASP A 157 -6.77 25.18 21.50
CA ASP A 157 -5.33 24.91 21.38
C ASP A 157 -4.80 25.56 20.09
N PRO A 158 -3.91 26.57 20.17
CA PRO A 158 -3.44 27.31 19.00
C PRO A 158 -2.67 26.44 17.99
N GLU A 159 -2.19 25.28 18.42
CA GLU A 159 -1.44 24.37 17.56
C GLU A 159 -2.36 23.46 16.74
N VAL A 160 -3.67 23.43 16.97
CA VAL A 160 -4.62 22.61 16.20
C VAL A 160 -5.03 23.34 14.91
N THR A 161 -4.84 22.73 13.73
CA THR A 161 -5.18 23.34 12.43
C THR A 161 -6.53 22.90 11.90
N ASP A 162 -6.89 21.65 12.13
CA ASP A 162 -8.07 21.01 11.58
C ASP A 162 -8.47 19.78 12.42
N VAL A 163 -9.74 19.38 12.31
CA VAL A 163 -10.29 18.22 13.02
C VAL A 163 -11.14 17.42 12.05
N LEU A 164 -10.90 16.11 11.98
CA LEU A 164 -11.69 15.17 11.20
C LEU A 164 -12.47 14.28 12.18
N VAL A 165 -13.79 14.23 12.06
CA VAL A 165 -14.62 13.35 12.89
C VAL A 165 -15.24 12.29 12.00
N ALA A 166 -15.11 11.02 12.37
CA ALA A 166 -15.74 9.89 11.72
C ALA A 166 -16.48 9.03 12.76
N PRO A 167 -17.36 8.11 12.33
CA PRO A 167 -18.12 7.29 13.27
C PRO A 167 -17.27 6.38 14.15
N ASP A 168 -16.02 6.12 13.76
CA ASP A 168 -15.06 5.25 14.44
C ASP A 168 -13.81 5.98 14.98
N PHE A 169 -13.60 7.27 14.66
CA PHE A 169 -12.43 8.01 15.14
C PHE A 169 -12.62 9.54 15.13
N VAL A 170 -11.81 10.25 15.93
CA VAL A 170 -11.50 11.68 15.72
C VAL A 170 -10.03 11.80 15.31
N ALA A 171 -9.68 12.58 14.29
CA ALA A 171 -8.29 12.94 14.01
C ALA A 171 -8.08 14.45 14.18
N VAL A 172 -6.98 14.84 14.83
CA VAL A 172 -6.65 16.23 15.12
C VAL A 172 -5.35 16.59 14.42
N GLY A 173 -5.38 17.64 13.61
CA GLY A 173 -4.24 18.17 12.87
C GLY A 173 -3.51 19.23 13.65
N LEU A 174 -2.18 19.18 13.61
CA LEU A 174 -1.29 20.12 14.27
C LEU A 174 -0.60 21.03 13.26
N THR A 175 -0.17 22.22 13.70
CA THR A 175 0.66 23.15 12.92
C THR A 175 2.00 22.54 12.49
N ARG A 176 2.58 21.66 13.32
CA ARG A 176 3.88 21.02 13.11
C ARG A 176 3.93 19.63 13.74
N ALA A 177 4.61 18.70 13.08
CA ALA A 177 4.66 17.30 13.47
C ALA A 177 5.37 17.09 14.83
N GLU A 178 6.44 17.84 15.07
CA GLU A 178 7.25 17.77 16.29
C GLU A 178 6.51 18.17 17.58
N LEU A 179 5.32 18.78 17.46
CA LEU A 179 4.52 19.18 18.62
C LEU A 179 3.68 18.04 19.20
N TRP A 180 3.62 16.89 18.51
CA TRP A 180 2.77 15.77 18.90
C TRP A 180 3.04 15.32 20.35
N GLU A 181 4.31 15.15 20.74
CA GLU A 181 4.69 14.69 22.10
C GLU A 181 4.21 15.67 23.19
N SER A 182 4.19 16.97 22.88
CA SER A 182 3.79 18.01 23.83
C SER A 182 2.29 18.29 23.87
N SER A 183 1.54 17.83 22.85
CA SER A 183 0.10 18.08 22.72
C SER A 183 -0.76 16.84 22.97
N ILE A 184 -0.18 15.63 22.91
CA ILE A 184 -0.94 14.38 22.99
C ILE A 184 -1.73 14.22 24.30
N ASP A 185 -1.14 14.54 25.45
CA ASP A 185 -1.82 14.38 26.76
C ASP A 185 -3.05 15.29 26.86
N ARG A 186 -2.92 16.54 26.41
CA ARG A 186 -4.00 17.55 26.41
C ARG A 186 -5.11 17.18 25.41
N LEU A 187 -4.71 16.82 24.18
CA LEU A 187 -5.67 16.43 23.13
C LEU A 187 -6.41 15.15 23.50
N LEU A 188 -5.74 14.19 24.13
CA LEU A 188 -6.36 12.98 24.64
C LEU A 188 -7.40 13.31 25.72
N GLU A 189 -7.09 14.19 26.67
CA GLU A 189 -8.04 14.64 27.70
C GLU A 189 -9.28 15.33 27.08
N GLU A 190 -9.06 16.24 26.12
CA GLU A 190 -10.14 16.95 25.44
C GLU A 190 -11.02 16.02 24.60
N VAL A 191 -10.42 15.13 23.79
CA VAL A 191 -11.17 14.15 22.98
C VAL A 191 -11.93 13.18 23.87
N THR A 192 -11.31 12.71 24.97
CA THR A 192 -11.97 11.86 25.96
C THR A 192 -13.17 12.56 26.60
N THR A 193 -13.00 13.82 27.00
CA THR A 193 -14.08 14.60 27.62
C THR A 193 -15.20 14.93 26.64
N ALA A 194 -14.86 15.18 25.37
CA ALA A 194 -15.81 15.58 24.35
C ALA A 194 -16.58 14.40 23.71
N PHE A 195 -16.00 13.20 23.68
CA PHE A 195 -16.52 12.08 22.90
C PHE A 195 -16.78 10.76 23.68
N GLN A 196 -16.34 10.63 24.95
CA GLN A 196 -16.54 9.39 25.75
C GLN A 196 -17.70 9.48 26.76
N VAL A 197 -18.44 8.36 26.98
CA VAL A 197 -19.43 8.22 28.07
C VAL A 197 -18.73 8.00 29.43
N ARG A 198 -19.08 8.77 30.46
CA ARG A 198 -18.72 8.43 31.86
C ARG A 198 -19.70 7.39 32.42
N GLY A 199 -19.25 6.13 32.49
CA GLY A 199 -19.94 5.02 33.17
C GLY A 199 -18.94 3.99 33.69
N GLU A 200 -19.14 3.54 34.93
CA GLU A 200 -18.22 2.86 35.88
C GLU A 200 -17.23 1.82 35.30
N ALA A 201 -15.95 1.96 35.65
CA ALA A 201 -14.86 1.06 35.29
C ALA A 201 -14.74 -0.14 36.24
N PRO A 202 -14.39 -1.36 35.77
CA PRO A 202 -13.92 -2.43 36.64
C PRO A 202 -12.44 -2.24 36.98
N GLU A 203 -12.11 -2.34 38.27
CA GLU A 203 -10.75 -2.28 38.81
C GLU A 203 -9.85 -3.38 38.24
N SER A 204 -8.63 -3.03 37.84
CA SER A 204 -7.58 -3.94 37.36
C SER A 204 -6.28 -3.60 38.08
N ASP A 205 -5.74 -4.58 38.81
CA ASP A 205 -4.50 -4.56 39.62
C ASP A 205 -3.19 -4.43 38.79
N ALA A 206 -3.14 -3.50 37.83
CA ALA A 206 -1.90 -3.15 37.13
C ALA A 206 -1.14 -2.07 37.91
N PRO A 207 0.19 -2.21 38.12
CA PRO A 207 0.96 -1.23 38.85
C PRO A 207 0.90 0.13 38.15
N THR A 208 0.72 1.18 38.94
CA THR A 208 0.46 2.52 38.43
C THR A 208 1.74 3.20 37.95
N ARG A 209 1.61 4.17 37.04
CA ARG A 209 2.72 4.93 36.44
C ARG A 209 3.70 5.49 37.49
N ASP A 210 3.22 5.87 38.67
CA ASP A 210 4.06 6.40 39.75
C ASP A 210 4.99 5.35 40.39
N GLU A 211 4.58 4.07 40.40
CA GLU A 211 5.39 2.95 40.88
C GLU A 211 6.51 2.60 39.90
N LEU A 212 6.25 2.79 38.60
CA LEU A 212 7.24 2.59 37.52
C LEU A 212 8.24 3.76 37.44
N VAL A 213 7.79 4.98 37.68
CA VAL A 213 8.65 6.20 37.65
C VAL A 213 9.62 6.22 38.83
N SER A 214 9.18 5.79 40.01
CA SER A 214 10.01 5.75 41.22
C SER A 214 11.22 4.80 41.12
N ALA A 215 11.17 3.81 40.22
CA ALA A 215 12.26 2.87 39.97
C ALA A 215 13.33 3.44 39.03
N ASN A 216 13.00 4.43 38.20
CA ASN A 216 13.86 4.92 37.12
C ASN A 216 14.64 6.20 37.49
N ASP A 217 14.09 7.03 38.40
CA ASP A 217 14.70 8.29 38.83
C ASP A 217 16.00 8.14 39.64
N ALA A 218 16.31 6.93 40.12
CA ALA A 218 17.57 6.66 40.82
C ALA A 218 18.81 6.61 39.90
N SER A 219 18.65 6.45 38.58
CA SER A 219 19.79 6.21 37.66
C SER A 219 20.23 7.44 36.84
N ILE A 220 19.41 8.48 36.72
CA ILE A 220 19.65 9.59 35.76
C ILE A 220 20.24 10.86 36.42
N ALA A 221 20.51 10.84 37.73
CA ALA A 221 20.96 12.02 38.47
C ALA A 221 22.47 12.39 38.34
N SER A 222 23.29 11.70 37.53
CA SER A 222 24.73 12.03 37.42
C SER A 222 25.20 12.17 35.97
N GLY A 223 25.13 13.39 35.42
CA GLY A 223 25.86 13.70 34.19
C GLY A 223 25.37 14.91 33.37
N ARG A 224 25.03 16.05 33.98
CA ARG A 224 25.01 17.32 33.24
C ARG A 224 26.41 17.93 33.21
N LEU A 225 26.82 18.42 32.03
CA LEU A 225 27.77 19.49 31.67
C LEU A 225 28.19 19.18 30.20
N SER A 226 28.42 20.09 29.26
CA SER A 226 28.35 21.54 29.12
C SER A 226 28.55 21.85 27.63
N SER A 227 27.94 22.92 27.13
CA SER A 227 28.25 23.53 25.84
C SER A 227 29.75 23.88 25.70
N GLY A 228 30.41 23.45 24.62
CA GLY A 228 31.81 23.76 24.33
C GLY A 228 32.19 23.68 22.85
N SER A 229 32.32 24.85 22.22
CA SER A 229 33.28 25.27 21.19
C SER A 229 34.02 24.22 20.32
N LYS A 230 33.71 24.27 19.00
CA LYS A 230 34.57 24.08 17.80
C LYS A 230 35.99 23.51 17.98
N SER A 231 36.30 22.46 17.21
CA SER A 231 37.58 22.35 16.48
C SER A 231 37.32 22.38 14.97
N ALA A 232 37.98 23.31 14.29
CA ALA A 232 38.01 23.44 12.84
C ALA A 232 38.87 22.33 12.22
N GLY A 233 38.27 21.57 11.31
CA GLY A 233 38.91 20.53 10.52
C GLY A 233 37.84 19.78 9.73
N ASP A 234 37.48 20.31 8.56
CA ASP A 234 36.79 19.60 7.48
C ASP A 234 35.27 19.29 7.63
N ALA A 235 34.51 20.24 8.15
CA ALA A 235 33.04 20.20 8.14
C ALA A 235 32.41 20.47 6.76
N SER A 236 33.21 20.71 5.71
CA SER A 236 32.74 21.05 4.35
C SER A 236 32.85 19.91 3.33
N VAL A 237 33.34 18.74 3.73
CA VAL A 237 33.44 17.59 2.83
C VAL A 237 32.14 16.83 2.84
N ASP A 238 31.52 16.74 1.66
CA ASP A 238 30.35 15.93 1.40
C ASP A 238 30.74 14.45 1.45
N LEU A 239 30.68 13.87 2.65
CA LEU A 239 31.15 12.50 2.93
C LEU A 239 30.49 11.44 2.03
N HIS A 240 29.29 11.69 1.53
CA HIS A 240 28.56 10.79 0.61
C HIS A 240 29.10 10.80 -0.83
N LEU A 241 29.93 11.77 -1.19
CA LEU A 241 30.58 11.89 -2.50
C LEU A 241 32.00 11.32 -2.49
N LEU A 242 32.50 10.86 -1.35
CA LEU A 242 33.81 10.25 -1.23
C LEU A 242 33.78 8.82 -1.77
N ASP A 243 34.79 8.45 -2.56
CA ASP A 243 35.08 7.06 -2.90
C ASP A 243 35.72 6.37 -1.68
N PRO A 244 35.04 5.40 -1.03
CA PRO A 244 35.55 4.77 0.19
C PRO A 244 36.79 3.88 -0.06
N ASP A 245 37.12 3.57 -1.32
CA ASP A 245 38.29 2.78 -1.69
C ASP A 245 39.53 3.63 -1.98
N GLU A 246 39.41 4.96 -1.97
CA GLU A 246 40.55 5.87 -2.05
C GLU A 246 41.21 6.09 -0.68
N ASP A 247 42.54 5.94 -0.59
CA ASP A 247 43.30 6.12 0.66
C ASP A 247 43.09 7.49 1.34
N SER A 248 42.92 8.54 0.53
CA SER A 248 42.66 9.90 0.99
C SER A 248 41.29 10.01 1.68
N SER A 249 40.26 9.43 1.08
CA SER A 249 38.89 9.35 1.58
C SER A 249 38.77 8.49 2.82
N ARG A 250 39.47 7.34 2.89
CA ARG A 250 39.44 6.44 4.05
C ARG A 250 39.82 7.13 5.35
N SER A 251 40.84 7.97 5.30
CA SER A 251 41.29 8.74 6.46
C SER A 251 40.22 9.73 6.94
N ILE A 252 39.50 10.37 6.00
CA ILE A 252 38.41 11.31 6.29
C ILE A 252 37.20 10.58 6.86
N LEU A 253 36.82 9.45 6.27
CA LEU A 253 35.70 8.62 6.73
C LEU A 253 35.95 8.05 8.13
N LEU A 254 37.17 7.57 8.41
CA LEU A 254 37.55 7.11 9.74
C LEU A 254 37.49 8.24 10.78
N ALA A 255 37.94 9.45 10.44
CA ALA A 255 37.84 10.59 11.33
C ALA A 255 36.38 11.02 11.58
N ALA A 256 35.54 10.96 10.54
CA ALA A 256 34.12 11.29 10.64
C ALA A 256 33.30 10.27 11.46
N LEU A 257 33.76 9.02 11.57
CA LEU A 257 33.16 8.02 12.46
C LEU A 257 33.40 8.31 13.95
N ASP A 258 34.38 9.12 14.30
CA ASP A 258 34.65 9.53 15.68
C ASP A 258 34.12 10.97 15.97
N ASP A 259 33.29 11.53 15.07
CA ASP A 259 32.72 12.89 15.20
C ASP A 259 31.67 12.99 16.32
N ASP A 260 31.49 14.17 16.92
CA ASP A 260 30.46 14.38 17.93
C ASP A 260 29.04 14.34 17.34
N ASP A 261 28.86 14.79 16.09
CA ASP A 261 27.57 14.79 15.39
C ASP A 261 27.22 13.37 14.88
N PRO A 262 26.16 12.73 15.42
CA PRO A 262 25.74 11.41 14.95
C PRO A 262 25.35 11.38 13.47
N ARG A 263 24.98 12.51 12.86
CA ARG A 263 24.66 12.58 11.42
C ARG A 263 25.91 12.41 10.57
N ARG A 264 27.04 13.00 10.98
CA ARG A 264 28.33 12.81 10.31
C ARG A 264 28.84 11.38 10.47
N ARG A 265 28.76 10.82 11.69
CA ARG A 265 29.12 9.41 11.93
C ARG A 265 28.29 8.46 11.05
N ARG A 266 26.97 8.67 10.99
CA ARG A 266 26.06 7.90 10.12
C ARG A 266 26.46 8.01 8.65
N LEU A 267 26.69 9.23 8.15
CA LEU A 267 27.01 9.46 6.74
C LEU A 267 28.33 8.80 6.36
N ALA A 268 29.34 8.91 7.22
CA ALA A 268 30.61 8.22 7.03
C ALA A 268 30.42 6.70 6.94
N LEU A 269 29.62 6.13 7.85
CA LEU A 269 29.36 4.70 7.86
C LEU A 269 28.61 4.22 6.61
N ALA A 270 27.61 4.98 6.16
CA ALA A 270 26.88 4.68 4.93
C ALA A 270 27.81 4.70 3.70
N THR A 271 28.70 5.70 3.61
CA THR A 271 29.70 5.74 2.53
C THR A 271 30.64 4.55 2.60
N VAL A 272 31.11 4.17 3.79
CA VAL A 272 32.00 3.02 3.97
C VAL A 272 31.33 1.72 3.52
N GLY A 273 30.02 1.56 3.71
CA GLY A 273 29.26 0.40 3.26
C GLY A 273 29.38 0.09 1.75
N ASN A 274 29.70 1.10 0.93
CA ASN A 274 29.90 0.96 -0.52
C ASN A 274 31.31 0.48 -0.91
N SER A 275 32.23 0.32 0.05
CA SER A 275 33.61 -0.12 -0.21
C SER A 275 33.67 -1.58 -0.66
N VAL A 276 34.51 -1.86 -1.66
CA VAL A 276 34.81 -3.25 -2.04
C VAL A 276 35.74 -3.94 -1.02
N ASP A 277 36.42 -3.17 -0.17
CA ASP A 277 37.32 -3.66 0.87
C ASP A 277 36.56 -4.07 2.14
N GLN A 278 36.23 -5.36 2.20
CA GLN A 278 35.50 -5.95 3.32
C GLN A 278 36.24 -5.88 4.65
N ALA A 279 37.57 -5.78 4.66
CA ALA A 279 38.32 -5.61 5.90
C ALA A 279 38.10 -4.20 6.48
N PHE A 280 38.01 -3.19 5.60
CA PHE A 280 37.70 -1.82 5.98
C PHE A 280 36.26 -1.66 6.48
N VAL A 281 35.29 -2.24 5.77
CA VAL A 281 33.88 -2.29 6.22
C VAL A 281 33.76 -2.96 7.60
N ARG A 282 34.44 -4.09 7.79
CA ARG A 282 34.45 -4.79 9.08
C ARG A 282 35.04 -3.96 10.22
N GLN A 283 36.15 -3.28 9.96
CA GLN A 283 36.79 -2.41 10.94
C GLN A 283 35.84 -1.30 11.41
N THR A 284 35.17 -0.64 10.47
CA THR A 284 34.29 0.50 10.76
C THR A 284 32.99 0.07 11.41
N LEU A 285 32.37 -1.01 10.93
CA LEU A 285 31.15 -1.56 11.54
C LEU A 285 31.37 -1.88 13.01
N SER A 286 32.49 -2.51 13.36
CA SER A 286 32.80 -2.89 14.75
C SER A 286 32.74 -1.74 15.76
N LYS A 287 32.97 -0.50 15.32
CA LYS A 287 32.83 0.72 16.13
C LYS A 287 31.39 1.22 16.16
N ALA A 288 30.70 1.22 15.02
CA ALA A 288 29.46 1.95 14.84
C ALA A 288 28.21 1.26 15.43
N TRP A 289 28.20 -0.07 15.57
CA TRP A 289 27.02 -0.77 16.07
C TRP A 289 26.80 -0.61 17.60
N VAL A 290 27.82 -0.20 18.36
CA VAL A 290 27.70 0.18 19.77
C VAL A 290 27.53 1.70 19.98
N ASP A 291 27.20 2.43 18.91
CA ASP A 291 27.07 3.88 18.99
C ASP A 291 25.93 4.30 19.93
N ARG A 292 26.17 5.36 20.70
CA ARG A 292 25.17 5.96 21.59
C ARG A 292 23.92 6.44 20.84
N SER A 293 24.02 6.74 19.56
CA SER A 293 22.95 7.27 18.75
C SER A 293 22.24 6.19 17.95
N ARG A 294 20.92 6.10 18.14
CA ARG A 294 20.05 5.17 17.39
C ARG A 294 20.25 5.25 15.88
N ILE A 295 20.43 6.46 15.32
CA ILE A 295 20.54 6.63 13.86
C ILE A 295 21.83 6.07 13.28
N VAL A 296 22.90 6.00 14.07
CA VAL A 296 24.17 5.40 13.66
C VAL A 296 24.08 3.88 13.77
N ARG A 297 23.50 3.37 14.86
CA ARG A 297 23.27 1.92 15.03
C ARG A 297 22.36 1.35 13.94
N ARG A 298 21.30 2.06 13.55
CA ARG A 298 20.43 1.68 12.42
C ARG A 298 21.24 1.48 11.13
N THR A 299 22.04 2.48 10.76
CA THR A 299 22.89 2.40 9.57
C THR A 299 23.97 1.31 9.68
N ALA A 300 24.48 1.03 10.88
CA ALA A 300 25.41 -0.08 11.07
C ALA A 300 24.75 -1.44 10.77
N VAL A 301 23.50 -1.63 11.20
CA VAL A 301 22.74 -2.86 10.94
C VAL A 301 22.31 -2.95 9.47
N ASP A 302 21.98 -1.83 8.82
CA ASP A 302 21.76 -1.81 7.36
C ASP A 302 22.99 -2.28 6.60
N VAL A 303 24.14 -1.63 6.81
CA VAL A 303 25.39 -1.97 6.12
C VAL A 303 25.80 -3.41 6.42
N ALA A 304 25.56 -3.91 7.63
CA ALA A 304 25.83 -5.30 7.99
C ALA A 304 24.91 -6.29 7.26
N ALA A 305 23.60 -6.01 7.21
CA ALA A 305 22.61 -6.86 6.55
C ALA A 305 22.84 -6.90 5.03
N ASP A 306 23.13 -5.76 4.41
CA ASP A 306 23.36 -5.65 2.96
C ASP A 306 24.66 -6.37 2.53
N ASN A 307 25.59 -6.60 3.46
CA ASN A 307 26.81 -7.37 3.21
C ASN A 307 26.58 -8.90 3.17
N ALA A 308 25.45 -9.37 3.72
CA ALA A 308 25.02 -10.77 3.76
C ALA A 308 26.16 -11.79 3.98
N SER A 309 27.03 -11.53 4.97
CA SER A 309 28.22 -12.35 5.23
C SER A 309 28.25 -12.92 6.64
N GLU A 310 28.72 -14.17 6.77
CA GLU A 310 28.75 -14.90 8.05
C GLU A 310 29.47 -14.15 9.18
N TRP A 311 30.48 -13.32 8.85
CA TRP A 311 31.23 -12.58 9.87
C TRP A 311 30.41 -11.47 10.55
N VAL A 312 29.29 -11.01 9.97
CA VAL A 312 28.39 -10.02 10.60
C VAL A 312 27.39 -10.65 11.58
N ARG A 313 27.26 -11.99 11.61
CA ARG A 313 26.31 -12.69 12.49
C ARG A 313 26.35 -12.22 13.95
N PRO A 314 27.51 -12.11 14.62
CA PRO A 314 27.54 -11.70 16.02
C PRO A 314 27.01 -10.27 16.25
N LEU A 315 27.12 -9.40 15.25
CA LEU A 315 26.57 -8.05 15.29
C LEU A 315 25.05 -8.09 15.17
N LEU A 316 24.54 -8.85 14.20
CA LEU A 316 23.10 -9.01 13.97
C LEU A 316 22.40 -9.67 15.18
N GLU A 317 22.97 -10.75 15.72
CA GLU A 317 22.44 -11.41 16.91
C GLU A 317 22.34 -10.45 18.10
N ARG A 318 23.32 -9.56 18.26
CA ARG A 318 23.30 -8.59 19.34
C ARG A 318 22.34 -7.43 19.09
N ALA A 319 22.15 -7.04 17.83
CA ALA A 319 21.16 -6.04 17.45
C ALA A 319 19.72 -6.48 17.72
N LEU A 320 19.47 -7.78 17.91
CA LEU A 320 18.17 -8.30 18.38
C LEU A 320 17.79 -7.83 19.79
N ASP A 321 18.72 -7.31 20.58
CA ASP A 321 18.45 -6.78 21.92
C ASP A 321 18.46 -5.24 21.97
N ASP A 322 18.49 -4.57 20.81
CA ASP A 322 18.45 -3.10 20.75
C ASP A 322 17.10 -2.56 21.26
N ASP A 323 17.08 -1.35 21.83
CA ASP A 323 15.87 -0.69 22.31
C ASP A 323 14.95 -0.29 21.14
N ASP A 324 15.51 -0.09 19.95
CA ASP A 324 14.78 0.27 18.74
C ASP A 324 14.24 -0.95 17.98
N ALA A 325 12.91 -1.04 17.86
CA ALA A 325 12.25 -2.17 17.18
C ALA A 325 12.63 -2.33 15.71
N TRP A 326 12.96 -1.25 15.01
CA TRP A 326 13.37 -1.32 13.61
C TRP A 326 14.75 -2.00 13.48
N ILE A 327 15.66 -1.73 14.42
CA ILE A 327 16.99 -2.36 14.46
C ILE A 327 16.84 -3.87 14.69
N ARG A 328 16.01 -4.27 15.65
CA ARG A 328 15.73 -5.69 15.92
C ARG A 328 15.14 -6.40 14.70
N TRP A 329 14.19 -5.75 14.00
CA TRP A 329 13.57 -6.30 12.79
C TRP A 329 14.56 -6.45 11.63
N LYS A 330 15.36 -5.42 11.31
CA LYS A 330 16.37 -5.48 10.24
C LYS A 330 17.47 -6.49 10.56
N ALA A 331 17.82 -6.67 11.84
CA ALA A 331 18.75 -7.70 12.26
C ALA A 331 18.24 -9.13 12.00
N LEU A 332 16.94 -9.39 12.23
CA LEU A 332 16.31 -10.67 11.89
C LEU A 332 16.39 -10.96 10.38
N ARG A 333 16.10 -9.96 9.54
CA ARG A 333 16.26 -10.05 8.07
C ARG A 333 17.69 -10.43 7.68
N GLY A 334 18.68 -9.72 8.22
CA GLY A 334 20.09 -10.03 7.94
C GLY A 334 20.49 -11.44 8.36
N LEU A 335 19.96 -11.96 9.48
CA LEU A 335 20.19 -13.34 9.93
C LEU A 335 19.55 -14.38 9.01
N VAL A 336 18.38 -14.08 8.43
CA VAL A 336 17.76 -14.91 7.40
C VAL A 336 18.63 -14.96 6.14
N ASP A 337 19.13 -13.81 5.69
CA ASP A 337 19.94 -13.72 4.47
C ASP A 337 21.25 -14.51 4.55
N ILE A 338 21.88 -14.58 5.74
CA ILE A 338 23.10 -15.37 5.97
C ILE A 338 22.85 -16.81 6.42
N GLY A 339 21.59 -17.22 6.60
CA GLY A 339 21.20 -18.51 7.14
C GLY A 339 20.85 -18.44 8.64
N PRO A 340 19.58 -18.64 9.04
CA PRO A 340 19.13 -18.46 10.43
C PRO A 340 19.52 -19.62 11.37
N GLU A 341 20.03 -20.73 10.86
CA GLU A 341 20.24 -21.98 11.59
C GLU A 341 21.21 -21.82 12.77
N ALA A 342 22.26 -21.02 12.61
CA ALA A 342 23.23 -20.76 13.68
C ALA A 342 22.71 -19.80 14.76
N SER A 343 21.57 -19.15 14.53
CA SER A 343 21.01 -18.09 15.38
C SER A 343 19.58 -18.41 15.87
N ILE A 344 19.18 -19.69 15.86
CA ILE A 344 17.83 -20.14 16.23
C ILE A 344 17.42 -19.66 17.63
N ASP A 345 18.29 -19.82 18.63
CA ASP A 345 17.96 -19.47 20.02
C ASP A 345 17.72 -17.95 20.22
N PRO A 346 18.60 -17.04 19.74
CA PRO A 346 18.33 -15.61 19.84
C PRO A 346 17.14 -15.16 18.98
N ILE A 347 16.86 -15.83 17.85
CA ILE A 347 15.66 -15.57 17.03
C ILE A 347 14.39 -15.98 17.82
N LYS A 348 14.35 -17.18 18.42
CA LYS A 348 13.23 -17.65 19.25
C LYS A 348 12.92 -16.73 20.41
N ALA A 349 13.94 -16.10 21.01
CA ALA A 349 13.74 -15.14 22.09
C ALA A 349 12.89 -13.92 21.67
N LYS A 350 12.72 -13.66 20.36
CA LYS A 350 11.92 -12.56 19.82
C LYS A 350 10.45 -12.91 19.55
N ASP A 351 10.01 -14.14 19.84
CA ASP A 351 8.59 -14.54 19.69
C ASP A 351 7.63 -13.69 20.55
N ASN A 352 8.11 -13.12 21.66
CA ASN A 352 7.35 -12.25 22.56
C ASN A 352 7.82 -10.79 22.53
N ASP A 353 8.52 -10.37 21.47
CA ASP A 353 8.95 -8.96 21.34
C ASP A 353 7.74 -8.01 21.42
N PRO A 354 7.82 -6.83 22.07
CA PRO A 354 6.69 -5.90 22.12
C PRO A 354 6.26 -5.40 20.73
N ASP A 355 7.17 -5.32 19.77
CA ASP A 355 6.87 -4.89 18.40
C ASP A 355 6.43 -6.08 17.51
N PHE A 356 5.28 -5.93 16.88
CA PHE A 356 4.69 -6.96 16.02
C PHE A 356 5.58 -7.37 14.84
N ARG A 357 6.31 -6.44 14.22
CA ARG A 357 7.14 -6.73 13.03
C ARG A 357 8.29 -7.64 13.40
N VAL A 358 8.86 -7.44 14.58
CA VAL A 358 9.94 -8.26 15.12
C VAL A 358 9.44 -9.68 15.39
N ARG A 359 8.26 -9.84 16.01
CA ARG A 359 7.64 -11.16 16.23
C ARG A 359 7.38 -11.91 14.92
N LEU A 360 6.83 -11.22 13.92
CA LEU A 360 6.50 -11.82 12.61
C LEU A 360 7.76 -12.31 11.88
N GLU A 361 8.81 -11.50 11.85
CA GLU A 361 10.06 -11.84 11.18
C GLU A 361 10.78 -13.00 11.87
N ALA A 362 10.77 -13.03 13.22
CA ALA A 362 11.32 -14.14 13.99
C ALA A 362 10.62 -15.46 13.67
N HIS A 363 9.28 -15.44 13.58
CA HIS A 363 8.51 -16.62 13.22
C HIS A 363 8.82 -17.12 11.80
N THR A 364 8.98 -16.19 10.84
CA THR A 364 9.39 -16.51 9.47
C THR A 364 10.76 -17.18 9.44
N ALA A 365 11.74 -16.63 10.16
CA ALA A 365 13.10 -17.16 10.22
C ALA A 365 13.15 -18.59 10.80
N LEU A 366 12.32 -18.89 11.81
CA LEU A 366 12.27 -20.22 12.42
C LEU A 366 11.62 -21.27 11.51
N ARG A 367 10.61 -20.88 10.73
CA ARG A 367 10.01 -21.77 9.73
C ARG A 367 11.02 -22.24 8.67
N ILE A 368 11.97 -21.39 8.30
CA ILE A 368 13.06 -21.76 7.37
C ILE A 368 13.92 -22.87 7.97
N THR A 369 14.22 -22.80 9.27
CA THR A 369 15.05 -23.80 9.96
C THR A 369 14.38 -25.15 10.19
N ASP A 370 13.04 -25.19 10.24
CA ASP A 370 12.28 -26.45 10.34
C ASP A 370 12.28 -27.26 9.03
N THR A 371 12.80 -26.69 7.94
CA THR A 371 12.86 -27.30 6.60
C THR A 371 14.28 -27.55 6.09
N SER A 372 15.13 -28.37 6.74
CA SER A 372 16.30 -29.07 6.10
C SER A 372 17.15 -29.93 7.06
N PRO A 373 17.92 -30.98 6.60
CA PRO A 373 18.87 -30.91 5.46
C PRO A 373 19.11 -32.17 4.58
N VAL A 374 19.61 -31.97 3.35
CA VAL A 374 20.45 -32.97 2.64
C VAL A 374 21.62 -32.29 1.92
N ASP A 375 22.84 -32.70 2.28
CA ASP A 375 24.14 -32.40 1.65
C ASP A 375 24.21 -32.78 0.16
N SER A 376 24.87 -31.95 -0.66
CA SER A 376 25.91 -32.43 -1.61
C SER A 376 26.76 -31.30 -2.20
N PRO A 377 28.10 -31.45 -2.21
CA PRO A 377 29.05 -30.49 -2.75
C PRO A 377 29.37 -30.81 -4.22
N ASN A 378 28.87 -29.98 -5.15
CA ASN A 378 29.48 -29.70 -6.46
C ASN A 378 28.58 -28.72 -7.25
N ARG A 379 28.90 -27.43 -7.20
CA ARG A 379 28.39 -26.46 -8.19
C ARG A 379 29.47 -26.20 -9.24
N VAL A 380 29.27 -26.76 -10.43
CA VAL A 380 29.71 -26.16 -11.69
C VAL A 380 28.54 -25.33 -12.23
N PRO A 381 28.74 -24.16 -12.85
CA PRO A 381 27.66 -23.21 -13.11
C PRO A 381 26.84 -23.69 -14.31
N ASN A 382 25.52 -23.82 -14.13
CA ASN A 382 24.61 -24.05 -15.24
C ASN A 382 23.47 -23.03 -15.21
N MET A 383 23.33 -22.32 -16.33
CA MET A 383 22.13 -21.57 -16.72
C MET A 383 20.92 -22.51 -16.76
N LEU A 384 19.74 -21.97 -16.41
CA LEU A 384 18.39 -22.58 -16.37
C LEU A 384 17.95 -23.13 -14.99
N ASN A 385 17.30 -22.27 -14.21
CA ASN A 385 16.17 -22.64 -13.36
C ASN A 385 15.20 -21.45 -13.25
N THR A 386 14.12 -21.46 -14.02
CA THR A 386 13.17 -20.34 -14.20
C THR A 386 12.08 -20.27 -13.10
N MET A 387 12.18 -21.06 -12.03
CA MET A 387 11.25 -21.01 -10.88
C MET A 387 11.87 -20.44 -9.60
N ASP A 388 13.19 -20.24 -9.53
CA ASP A 388 13.86 -19.60 -8.39
C ASP A 388 13.82 -18.05 -8.44
N GLN A 389 13.11 -17.46 -9.42
CA GLN A 389 13.06 -16.00 -9.68
C GLN A 389 11.69 -15.35 -9.47
N VAL A 390 10.64 -16.13 -9.13
CA VAL A 390 9.29 -15.62 -8.90
C VAL A 390 9.08 -15.40 -7.40
N ASN A 391 9.14 -14.14 -6.96
CA ASN A 391 8.84 -13.78 -5.58
C ASN A 391 7.33 -13.56 -5.41
N ILE A 392 6.67 -14.28 -4.50
CA ILE A 392 5.24 -14.12 -4.23
C ILE A 392 5.07 -13.52 -2.84
N GLN A 393 4.42 -12.36 -2.75
CA GLN A 393 4.11 -11.68 -1.50
C GLN A 393 2.59 -11.66 -1.30
N ILE A 394 2.12 -12.42 -0.30
CA ILE A 394 0.69 -12.47 0.06
C ILE A 394 0.44 -11.51 1.23
N ALA A 395 -0.48 -10.57 1.03
CA ALA A 395 -0.94 -9.60 2.00
C ALA A 395 -2.37 -9.95 2.48
N PRO A 396 -2.78 -9.53 3.69
CA PRO A 396 -4.10 -9.85 4.23
C PRO A 396 -5.25 -9.29 3.38
N ASP A 397 -5.05 -8.14 2.74
CA ASP A 397 -6.08 -7.41 2.02
C ASP A 397 -5.50 -6.60 0.82
N PRO A 398 -6.36 -6.12 -0.09
CA PRO A 398 -5.93 -5.34 -1.25
C PRO A 398 -5.16 -4.06 -0.91
N GLU A 399 -5.47 -3.41 0.21
CA GLU A 399 -4.84 -2.16 0.64
C GLU A 399 -3.39 -2.42 1.04
N THR A 400 -3.16 -3.46 1.84
CA THR A 400 -1.83 -3.90 2.26
C THR A 400 -1.02 -4.42 1.08
N ALA A 401 -1.64 -5.14 0.13
CA ALA A 401 -0.97 -5.55 -1.11
C ALA A 401 -0.51 -4.32 -1.93
N SER A 402 -1.36 -3.30 -2.03
CA SER A 402 -1.05 -2.04 -2.72
C SER A 402 0.08 -1.26 -2.03
N ALA A 403 0.08 -1.21 -0.69
CA ALA A 403 1.13 -0.55 0.09
C ALA A 403 2.49 -1.25 -0.04
N ARG A 404 2.51 -2.59 -0.03
CA ARG A 404 3.73 -3.37 -0.27
C ARG A 404 4.27 -3.18 -1.67
N ALA A 405 3.39 -3.17 -2.67
CA ALA A 405 3.78 -2.86 -4.05
C ALA A 405 4.37 -1.44 -4.15
N ALA A 406 3.73 -0.44 -3.53
CA ALA A 406 4.23 0.94 -3.51
C ALA A 406 5.63 1.02 -2.86
N ALA A 407 5.83 0.41 -1.70
CA ALA A 407 7.12 0.38 -1.02
C ALA A 407 8.20 -0.28 -1.89
N ALA A 408 7.91 -1.43 -2.49
CA ALA A 408 8.87 -2.12 -3.35
C ALA A 408 9.22 -1.31 -4.61
N ILE A 409 8.24 -0.63 -5.21
CA ILE A 409 8.50 0.29 -6.33
C ILE A 409 9.41 1.42 -5.87
N ALA A 410 9.12 2.07 -4.73
CA ALA A 410 9.94 3.14 -4.20
C ALA A 410 11.39 2.68 -3.94
N ASP A 411 11.57 1.52 -3.33
CA ASP A 411 12.89 0.93 -3.08
C ASP A 411 13.68 0.74 -4.37
N SER A 412 13.03 0.21 -5.43
CA SER A 412 13.65 0.05 -6.75
C SER A 412 13.98 1.38 -7.43
N LEU A 413 13.22 2.45 -7.18
CA LEU A 413 13.48 3.77 -7.76
C LEU A 413 14.56 4.55 -6.99
N ILE A 414 14.58 4.46 -5.66
CA ILE A 414 15.53 5.18 -4.78
C ILE A 414 16.93 4.60 -4.89
N GLY A 415 17.06 3.27 -5.04
CA GLY A 415 18.36 2.58 -5.14
C GLY A 415 19.15 2.85 -6.43
N SER A 416 18.60 3.60 -7.39
CA SER A 416 19.19 3.76 -8.71
C SER A 416 20.22 4.89 -8.79
N ALA A 417 21.44 4.56 -9.25
CA ALA A 417 22.49 5.52 -9.56
C ALA A 417 22.20 6.37 -10.83
N ARG A 418 21.28 5.91 -11.70
CA ARG A 418 20.80 6.60 -12.90
C ARG A 418 19.34 7.02 -12.74
N ASP A 419 18.84 7.85 -13.64
CA ASP A 419 17.44 8.26 -13.65
C ASP A 419 16.57 7.05 -14.04
N PRO A 420 15.75 6.49 -13.11
CA PRO A 420 15.09 5.21 -13.33
C PRO A 420 13.85 5.36 -14.22
N LEU A 421 13.55 4.29 -14.96
CA LEU A 421 12.31 4.16 -15.74
C LEU A 421 11.23 3.46 -14.91
N PHE A 422 10.04 4.03 -14.90
CA PHE A 422 8.89 3.43 -14.23
C PHE A 422 7.72 3.20 -15.19
N GLY A 423 7.46 1.93 -15.49
CA GLY A 423 6.35 1.46 -16.30
C GLY A 423 5.06 1.41 -15.50
N LEU A 424 4.09 2.24 -15.89
CA LEU A 424 2.82 2.46 -15.22
C LEU A 424 1.70 1.66 -15.88
N ALA A 425 0.83 1.08 -15.06
CA ALA A 425 -0.38 0.37 -15.46
C ALA A 425 -1.65 1.22 -15.24
N GLY A 426 -2.69 0.89 -16.01
CA GLY A 426 -4.04 1.40 -15.78
C GLY A 426 -4.85 0.62 -14.76
N GLY A 427 -5.94 1.21 -14.28
CA GLY A 427 -6.95 0.56 -13.45
C GLY A 427 -7.07 1.12 -12.02
N SER A 428 -8.08 0.66 -11.28
CA SER A 428 -8.36 1.12 -9.92
C SER A 428 -7.31 0.67 -8.91
N THR A 429 -6.79 -0.55 -9.04
CA THR A 429 -5.78 -1.07 -8.12
C THR A 429 -4.44 -0.33 -8.29
N PRO A 430 -3.88 -0.16 -9.52
CA PRO A 430 -2.70 0.67 -9.69
C PRO A 430 -2.88 2.12 -9.27
N ARG A 431 -4.06 2.70 -9.49
CA ARG A 431 -4.38 4.05 -8.99
C ARG A 431 -4.18 4.17 -7.48
N ARG A 432 -4.68 3.21 -6.71
CA ARG A 432 -4.50 3.21 -5.24
C ARG A 432 -3.03 3.08 -4.85
N THR A 433 -2.28 2.21 -5.53
CA THR A 433 -0.82 2.10 -5.36
C THR A 433 -0.11 3.42 -5.64
N TYR A 434 -0.52 4.17 -6.67
CA TYR A 434 0.07 5.48 -7.00
C TYR A 434 -0.21 6.55 -5.96
N GLU A 435 -1.39 6.53 -5.34
CA GLU A 435 -1.71 7.43 -4.24
C GLU A 435 -0.77 7.18 -3.05
N MET A 436 -0.57 5.92 -2.67
CA MET A 436 0.37 5.55 -1.60
C MET A 436 1.83 5.82 -1.97
N LEU A 437 2.24 5.49 -3.20
CA LEU A 437 3.60 5.68 -3.68
C LEU A 437 3.99 7.16 -3.70
N ALA A 438 3.06 8.05 -4.03
CA ALA A 438 3.31 9.50 -4.04
C ALA A 438 3.58 10.08 -2.64
N GLU A 439 3.21 9.37 -1.57
CA GLU A 439 3.48 9.76 -0.18
C GLU A 439 4.90 9.35 0.28
N LEU A 440 5.61 8.55 -0.51
CA LEU A 440 6.97 8.09 -0.22
C LEU A 440 8.03 9.09 -0.72
N ASP A 441 9.18 9.10 -0.04
CA ASP A 441 10.30 10.02 -0.31
C ASP A 441 11.14 9.58 -1.53
N VAL A 442 10.54 9.68 -2.71
CA VAL A 442 11.19 9.43 -4.01
C VAL A 442 11.46 10.79 -4.68
N ASP A 443 12.68 10.98 -5.20
CA ASP A 443 12.98 12.14 -6.05
C ASP A 443 12.35 11.97 -7.44
N TRP A 444 11.07 12.34 -7.52
CA TRP A 444 10.27 12.22 -8.73
C TRP A 444 10.84 12.98 -9.93
N SER A 445 11.62 14.04 -9.71
CA SER A 445 12.22 14.82 -10.80
C SER A 445 13.21 14.02 -11.65
N ARG A 446 13.72 12.91 -11.10
CA ARG A 446 14.64 11.98 -11.76
C ARG A 446 13.95 10.76 -12.37
N VAL A 447 12.66 10.55 -12.09
CA VAL A 447 11.94 9.38 -12.58
C VAL A 447 11.35 9.68 -13.96
N ILE A 448 11.57 8.77 -14.91
CA ILE A 448 10.93 8.80 -16.22
C ILE A 448 9.80 7.76 -16.24
N GLY A 449 8.56 8.23 -16.24
CA GLY A 449 7.38 7.38 -16.30
C GLY A 449 7.04 7.01 -17.74
N PHE A 450 6.74 5.74 -18.01
CA PHE A 450 6.19 5.28 -19.29
C PHE A 450 4.95 4.43 -19.07
N LEU A 451 4.10 4.30 -20.09
CA LEU A 451 2.87 3.51 -20.03
C LEU A 451 3.20 2.06 -20.42
N GLY A 452 2.84 1.10 -19.57
CA GLY A 452 2.93 -0.33 -19.90
C GLY A 452 1.90 -0.71 -20.96
N ASP A 453 0.73 -0.08 -20.94
CA ASP A 453 -0.25 -0.10 -22.01
C ASP A 453 -1.12 1.16 -22.01
N GLU A 454 -1.81 1.40 -23.12
CA GLU A 454 -2.77 2.48 -23.26
C GLU A 454 -3.93 2.11 -24.20
N ARG A 455 -5.08 2.71 -23.94
CA ARG A 455 -6.31 2.63 -24.71
C ARG A 455 -6.16 3.59 -25.88
N TRP A 456 -6.43 3.15 -27.11
CA TRP A 456 -6.36 4.01 -28.28
C TRP A 456 -7.57 4.96 -28.35
N VAL A 457 -7.56 5.96 -27.46
CA VAL A 457 -8.57 6.98 -27.28
C VAL A 457 -7.88 8.34 -27.05
N PRO A 458 -8.60 9.47 -27.22
CA PRO A 458 -8.07 10.79 -26.88
C PRO A 458 -7.54 10.89 -25.44
N HIS A 459 -6.55 11.78 -25.21
CA HIS A 459 -5.87 11.90 -23.90
C HIS A 459 -6.74 12.42 -22.75
N ASP A 460 -7.91 12.99 -23.04
CA ASP A 460 -8.90 13.43 -22.07
C ASP A 460 -10.03 12.41 -21.89
N HIS A 461 -9.99 11.29 -22.62
CA HIS A 461 -11.01 10.27 -22.52
C HIS A 461 -10.96 9.56 -21.16
N PRO A 462 -12.11 9.28 -20.50
CA PRO A 462 -12.15 8.64 -19.19
C PRO A 462 -11.47 7.26 -19.11
N GLU A 463 -11.35 6.57 -20.25
CA GLU A 463 -10.66 5.28 -20.33
C GLU A 463 -9.14 5.38 -20.57
N SER A 464 -8.56 6.57 -20.75
CA SER A 464 -7.12 6.71 -20.92
C SER A 464 -6.38 6.45 -19.60
N ASN A 465 -5.38 5.58 -19.65
CA ASN A 465 -4.45 5.34 -18.55
C ASN A 465 -3.64 6.61 -18.25
N LEU A 466 -3.17 7.32 -19.29
CA LEU A 466 -2.47 8.59 -19.17
C LEU A 466 -3.32 9.64 -18.45
N ALA A 467 -4.60 9.76 -18.83
CA ALA A 467 -5.55 10.66 -18.16
C ALA A 467 -5.68 10.31 -16.68
N MET A 468 -5.90 9.03 -16.36
CA MET A 468 -6.00 8.55 -14.99
C MET A 468 -4.74 8.87 -14.19
N ILE A 469 -3.56 8.53 -14.71
CA ILE A 469 -2.28 8.74 -14.02
C ILE A 469 -2.05 10.22 -13.74
N LYS A 470 -2.30 11.12 -14.71
CA LYS A 470 -2.16 12.59 -14.52
C LYS A 470 -3.08 13.15 -13.43
N THR A 471 -4.16 12.46 -13.08
CA THR A 471 -5.07 12.89 -12.00
C THR A 471 -4.64 12.44 -10.62
N THR A 472 -3.72 11.47 -10.50
CA THR A 472 -3.21 11.00 -9.20
C THR A 472 -2.17 11.96 -8.62
N ALA A 473 -1.87 11.82 -7.33
CA ALA A 473 -0.78 12.55 -6.69
C ALA A 473 0.57 12.26 -7.37
N LEU A 474 0.81 10.99 -7.74
CA LEU A 474 2.00 10.57 -8.47
C LEU A 474 2.13 11.26 -9.83
N GLY A 475 1.04 11.38 -10.60
CA GLY A 475 1.08 12.09 -11.89
C GLY A 475 1.39 13.58 -11.76
N ARG A 476 1.30 14.14 -10.55
CA ARG A 476 1.57 15.55 -10.22
C ARG A 476 2.87 15.74 -9.43
N SER A 477 3.63 14.67 -9.20
CA SER A 477 4.80 14.68 -8.33
C SER A 477 6.04 15.36 -8.92
N GLY A 478 6.02 15.66 -10.22
CA GLY A 478 7.17 16.19 -10.96
C GLY A 478 7.90 15.16 -11.83
N MET A 479 7.43 13.91 -11.85
CA MET A 479 7.91 12.86 -12.75
C MET A 479 7.80 13.23 -14.23
N HIS A 480 8.83 12.91 -15.01
CA HIS A 480 8.77 13.06 -16.46
C HIS A 480 7.97 11.91 -17.07
N LEU A 481 6.67 12.13 -17.28
CA LEU A 481 5.75 11.13 -17.84
C LEU A 481 5.70 11.20 -19.37
N LEU A 482 6.19 10.17 -20.04
CA LEU A 482 6.10 9.99 -21.48
C LEU A 482 4.65 9.80 -21.91
N GLY A 483 4.19 10.63 -22.84
CA GLY A 483 2.85 10.55 -23.43
C GLY A 483 2.87 9.82 -24.76
N ILE A 484 1.81 9.09 -25.06
CA ILE A 484 1.54 8.64 -26.43
C ILE A 484 0.81 9.77 -27.13
N GLU A 485 1.10 10.07 -28.39
CA GLU A 485 0.29 11.01 -29.18
C GLU A 485 -0.90 10.27 -29.82
N TYR A 486 -2.11 10.79 -29.62
CA TYR A 486 -3.31 10.25 -30.27
C TYR A 486 -3.46 10.79 -31.70
N GLY A 487 -3.85 9.92 -32.63
CA GLY A 487 -4.02 10.26 -34.04
C GLY A 487 -4.82 9.20 -34.81
N ASP A 488 -4.61 9.12 -36.11
CA ASP A 488 -5.38 8.23 -36.99
C ASP A 488 -4.79 6.81 -37.10
N ASP A 489 -3.48 6.65 -36.91
CA ASP A 489 -2.78 5.38 -37.08
C ASP A 489 -2.15 4.90 -35.75
N PRO A 490 -2.75 3.88 -35.10
CA PRO A 490 -2.21 3.34 -33.85
C PRO A 490 -0.84 2.68 -34.05
N ALA A 491 -0.55 2.08 -35.20
CA ALA A 491 0.74 1.41 -35.42
C ALA A 491 1.88 2.44 -35.50
N ALA A 492 1.66 3.54 -36.22
CA ALA A 492 2.60 4.66 -36.29
C ALA A 492 2.81 5.31 -34.90
N ALA A 493 1.76 5.45 -34.11
CA ALA A 493 1.87 5.97 -32.74
C ALA A 493 2.67 5.03 -31.82
N ALA A 494 2.51 3.70 -31.97
CA ALA A 494 3.32 2.73 -31.25
C ALA A 494 4.82 2.86 -31.59
N GLU A 495 5.14 3.06 -32.86
CA GLU A 495 6.51 3.26 -33.36
C GLU A 495 7.16 4.54 -32.83
N ALA A 496 6.40 5.64 -32.84
CA ALA A 496 6.85 6.90 -32.28
C ALA A 496 7.13 6.77 -30.78
N TYR A 497 6.20 6.16 -30.03
CA TYR A 497 6.36 5.95 -28.60
C TYR A 497 7.53 5.04 -28.25
N GLU A 498 7.73 3.94 -28.99
CA GLU A 498 8.91 3.08 -28.83
C GLU A 498 10.22 3.85 -29.06
N THR A 499 10.24 4.76 -30.03
CA THR A 499 11.42 5.59 -30.30
C THR A 499 11.73 6.53 -29.13
N GLU A 500 10.70 7.18 -28.58
CA GLU A 500 10.83 8.05 -27.41
C GLU A 500 11.25 7.27 -26.16
N LEU A 501 10.62 6.12 -25.90
CA LEU A 501 10.96 5.24 -24.78
C LEU A 501 12.42 4.77 -24.87
N ARG A 502 12.89 4.38 -26.06
CA ARG A 502 14.29 3.99 -26.26
C ARG A 502 15.27 5.15 -26.12
N ALA A 503 14.87 6.36 -26.49
CA ALA A 503 15.69 7.56 -26.31
C ALA A 503 15.80 7.94 -24.83
N ALA A 504 14.77 7.67 -24.03
CA ALA A 504 14.78 7.84 -22.58
C ALA A 504 15.56 6.73 -21.85
N ALA A 505 15.71 5.55 -22.48
CA ALA A 505 16.40 4.40 -21.90
C ALA A 505 17.86 4.30 -22.36
N ASP A 506 18.78 4.88 -21.58
CA ASP A 506 20.22 4.61 -21.76
C ASP A 506 20.56 3.16 -21.42
N GLN A 507 21.68 2.64 -21.95
CA GLN A 507 22.17 1.31 -21.55
C GLN A 507 22.40 1.24 -20.04
N GLY A 508 21.73 0.27 -19.40
CA GLY A 508 21.84 0.06 -17.95
C GLY A 508 20.94 0.95 -17.10
N THR A 509 19.94 1.62 -17.70
CA THR A 509 18.89 2.32 -16.95
C THR A 509 18.01 1.30 -16.22
N PRO A 510 17.95 1.34 -14.87
CA PRO A 510 17.05 0.48 -14.10
C PRO A 510 15.62 0.79 -14.50
N ALA A 511 14.87 -0.26 -14.83
CA ALA A 511 13.48 -0.13 -15.20
C ALA A 511 12.65 -1.06 -14.32
N VAL A 512 11.58 -0.51 -13.74
CA VAL A 512 10.52 -1.27 -13.06
C VAL A 512 9.29 -1.20 -13.93
N LEU A 513 8.66 -2.35 -14.21
CA LEU A 513 7.38 -2.40 -14.93
C LEU A 513 6.30 -2.95 -14.01
N PHE A 514 5.35 -2.08 -13.68
CA PHE A 514 4.19 -2.44 -12.88
C PHE A 514 3.06 -2.93 -13.78
N LEU A 515 2.49 -4.08 -13.43
CA LEU A 515 1.48 -4.78 -14.22
C LEU A 515 0.31 -5.24 -13.36
N GLY A 516 -0.86 -5.31 -14.00
CA GLY A 516 -2.03 -6.02 -13.48
C GLY A 516 -2.31 -7.31 -14.25
N MET A 517 -3.35 -8.03 -13.85
CA MET A 517 -3.84 -9.21 -14.55
C MET A 517 -5.36 -9.20 -14.74
N GLY A 518 -5.81 -9.43 -15.97
CA GLY A 518 -7.21 -9.63 -16.31
C GLY A 518 -7.77 -11.00 -15.91
N ASP A 519 -9.09 -11.16 -15.97
CA ASP A 519 -9.78 -12.42 -15.62
C ASP A 519 -9.48 -13.56 -16.63
N ASP A 520 -9.04 -13.19 -17.83
CA ASP A 520 -8.59 -14.06 -18.92
C ASP A 520 -7.06 -14.27 -18.92
N GLY A 521 -6.35 -13.78 -17.90
CA GLY A 521 -4.89 -13.89 -17.79
C GLY A 521 -4.11 -12.93 -18.69
N HIS A 522 -4.78 -11.95 -19.33
CA HIS A 522 -4.05 -10.87 -20.01
C HIS A 522 -3.27 -10.01 -19.01
N THR A 523 -2.20 -9.39 -19.48
CA THR A 523 -1.48 -8.34 -18.76
C THR A 523 -1.07 -7.26 -19.74
N ALA A 524 -0.84 -6.03 -19.28
CA ALA A 524 -0.77 -4.86 -20.14
C ALA A 524 -2.00 -4.89 -21.09
N SER A 525 -1.78 -4.78 -22.40
CA SER A 525 -2.79 -5.11 -23.41
C SER A 525 -2.39 -6.31 -24.27
N LEU A 526 -1.70 -7.29 -23.68
CA LEU A 526 -1.37 -8.59 -24.27
C LEU A 526 -2.49 -9.59 -23.96
N PHE A 527 -3.48 -9.69 -24.84
CA PHE A 527 -4.64 -10.57 -24.68
C PHE A 527 -4.44 -11.95 -25.32
N PRO A 528 -5.02 -13.03 -24.75
CA PRO A 528 -5.01 -14.35 -25.38
C PRO A 528 -5.49 -14.31 -26.84
N GLY A 529 -4.72 -14.92 -27.74
CA GLY A 529 -5.05 -15.01 -29.16
C GLY A 529 -4.83 -13.74 -29.99
N THR A 530 -4.25 -12.68 -29.43
CA THR A 530 -3.98 -11.44 -30.17
C THR A 530 -2.61 -11.42 -30.85
N ALA A 531 -2.46 -10.62 -31.91
CA ALA A 531 -1.24 -10.54 -32.72
C ALA A 531 -0.03 -10.02 -31.94
N ALA A 532 -0.23 -9.19 -30.89
CA ALA A 532 0.86 -8.69 -30.07
C ALA A 532 1.64 -9.80 -29.33
N LEU A 533 1.03 -10.97 -29.10
CA LEU A 533 1.67 -12.11 -28.42
C LEU A 533 2.84 -12.72 -29.20
N THR A 534 2.91 -12.47 -30.51
CA THR A 534 3.96 -12.96 -31.41
C THR A 534 4.86 -11.84 -31.93
N SER A 535 4.71 -10.63 -31.39
CA SER A 535 5.61 -9.51 -31.73
C SER A 535 7.04 -9.85 -31.31
N SER A 536 8.01 -9.50 -32.16
CA SER A 536 9.44 -9.68 -31.90
C SER A 536 10.23 -8.53 -32.51
N GLY A 537 11.35 -8.17 -31.87
CA GLY A 537 12.21 -7.05 -32.26
C GLY A 537 11.62 -5.67 -31.99
N ARG A 538 10.51 -5.59 -31.23
CA ARG A 538 9.75 -4.35 -30.96
C ARG A 538 9.44 -4.28 -29.48
N ASP A 539 9.60 -3.11 -28.88
CA ASP A 539 9.32 -2.92 -27.44
C ASP A 539 7.87 -2.52 -27.19
N TYR A 540 7.23 -1.89 -28.19
CA TYR A 540 5.86 -1.38 -28.08
C TYR A 540 5.11 -1.56 -29.41
N VAL A 541 3.84 -1.99 -29.35
CA VAL A 541 3.03 -2.27 -30.55
C VAL A 541 1.58 -1.85 -30.39
N ALA A 542 0.91 -1.59 -31.51
CA ALA A 542 -0.54 -1.55 -31.58
C ALA A 542 -1.12 -2.97 -31.59
N ASN A 543 -2.15 -3.20 -30.78
CA ASN A 543 -2.84 -4.47 -30.65
C ASN A 543 -4.35 -4.27 -30.81
N TRP A 544 -4.94 -4.95 -31.79
CA TRP A 544 -6.39 -4.99 -31.94
C TRP A 544 -6.98 -6.06 -31.02
N VAL A 545 -7.91 -5.66 -30.15
CA VAL A 545 -8.56 -6.56 -29.19
C VAL A 545 -10.01 -6.77 -29.60
N GLU A 546 -10.26 -7.85 -30.34
CA GLU A 546 -11.59 -8.18 -30.91
C GLU A 546 -12.68 -8.20 -29.83
N GLN A 547 -12.40 -8.79 -28.67
CA GLN A 547 -13.36 -8.92 -27.56
C GLN A 547 -13.82 -7.56 -26.99
N LYS A 548 -13.03 -6.51 -27.23
CA LYS A 548 -13.26 -5.14 -26.75
C LYS A 548 -13.53 -4.16 -27.90
N GLN A 549 -13.49 -4.63 -29.15
CA GLN A 549 -13.68 -3.85 -30.37
C GLN A 549 -12.87 -2.54 -30.39
N THR A 550 -11.60 -2.62 -29.99
CA THR A 550 -10.77 -1.43 -29.79
C THR A 550 -9.29 -1.72 -30.00
N TRP A 551 -8.56 -0.70 -30.42
CA TRP A 551 -7.11 -0.72 -30.44
C TRP A 551 -6.55 -0.41 -29.04
N ARG A 552 -5.46 -1.09 -28.73
CA ARG A 552 -4.60 -0.85 -27.57
C ARG A 552 -3.18 -0.63 -28.05
N LEU A 553 -2.42 0.10 -27.27
CA LEU A 553 -0.98 0.23 -27.41
C LEU A 553 -0.34 -0.46 -26.22
N THR A 554 0.68 -1.29 -26.42
CA THR A 554 1.15 -2.18 -25.35
C THR A 554 2.63 -2.47 -25.43
N ALA A 555 3.23 -2.60 -24.25
CA ALA A 555 4.51 -3.26 -24.05
C ALA A 555 4.44 -4.69 -24.60
N THR A 556 5.52 -5.11 -25.25
CA THR A 556 5.70 -6.49 -25.73
C THR A 556 6.47 -7.32 -24.71
N PHE A 557 6.56 -8.64 -24.96
CA PHE A 557 7.44 -9.50 -24.18
C PHE A 557 8.93 -9.11 -24.29
N ASP A 558 9.35 -8.49 -25.39
CA ASP A 558 10.74 -8.03 -25.57
C ASP A 558 11.08 -6.81 -24.69
N LEU A 559 10.09 -5.97 -24.36
CA LEU A 559 10.24 -4.93 -23.36
C LEU A 559 10.25 -5.53 -21.95
N ILE A 560 9.26 -6.38 -21.65
CA ILE A 560 9.12 -7.07 -20.34
C ILE A 560 10.41 -7.83 -19.98
N ALA A 561 11.02 -8.54 -20.93
CA ALA A 561 12.24 -9.32 -20.71
C ALA A 561 13.50 -8.47 -20.44
N ARG A 562 13.44 -7.16 -20.72
CA ARG A 562 14.60 -6.26 -20.63
C ARG A 562 14.58 -5.40 -19.38
N VAL A 563 13.37 -5.11 -18.89
CA VAL A 563 13.12 -4.44 -17.62
C VAL A 563 13.78 -5.24 -16.49
N GLU A 564 14.34 -4.53 -15.51
CA GLU A 564 15.06 -5.14 -14.40
C GLU A 564 14.11 -5.90 -13.48
N HIS A 565 13.00 -5.27 -13.13
CA HIS A 565 12.02 -5.84 -12.22
C HIS A 565 10.59 -5.66 -12.74
N VAL A 566 9.89 -6.77 -12.94
CA VAL A 566 8.46 -6.79 -13.25
C VAL A 566 7.67 -7.03 -11.97
N MET A 567 6.70 -6.17 -11.67
CA MET A 567 5.91 -6.25 -10.46
C MET A 567 4.43 -6.39 -10.82
N PHE A 568 3.82 -7.52 -10.46
CA PHE A 568 2.39 -7.76 -10.61
C PHE A 568 1.64 -7.41 -9.33
N LEU A 569 0.52 -6.70 -9.43
CA LEU A 569 -0.44 -6.56 -8.33
C LEU A 569 -1.80 -7.13 -8.74
N VAL A 570 -2.24 -8.17 -8.02
CA VAL A 570 -3.50 -8.87 -8.30
C VAL A 570 -4.23 -9.15 -7.00
N THR A 571 -5.46 -8.63 -6.89
CA THR A 571 -6.25 -8.71 -5.65
C THR A 571 -7.66 -9.22 -5.92
N GLY A 572 -8.26 -9.88 -4.94
CA GLY A 572 -9.65 -10.33 -4.92
C GLY A 572 -9.88 -11.75 -5.42
N THR A 573 -10.93 -12.38 -4.87
CA THR A 573 -11.26 -13.80 -5.12
C THR A 573 -11.51 -14.13 -6.58
N ALA A 574 -12.05 -13.18 -7.36
CA ALA A 574 -12.33 -13.36 -8.78
C ALA A 574 -11.06 -13.71 -9.60
N LYS A 575 -9.87 -13.38 -9.07
CA LYS A 575 -8.58 -13.63 -9.72
C LYS A 575 -7.94 -14.95 -9.34
N ALA A 576 -8.43 -15.63 -8.29
CA ALA A 576 -7.70 -16.70 -7.63
C ALA A 576 -7.38 -17.90 -8.54
N ASP A 577 -8.38 -18.40 -9.27
CA ASP A 577 -8.18 -19.52 -10.20
C ASP A 577 -7.15 -19.17 -11.29
N ARG A 578 -7.18 -17.93 -11.78
CA ARG A 578 -6.28 -17.46 -12.84
C ARG A 578 -4.86 -17.23 -12.32
N VAL A 579 -4.72 -16.74 -11.09
CA VAL A 579 -3.42 -16.62 -10.41
C VAL A 579 -2.77 -17.98 -10.26
N ALA A 580 -3.52 -18.99 -9.80
CA ALA A 580 -3.02 -20.35 -9.66
C ALA A 580 -2.61 -20.96 -11.01
N GLU A 581 -3.41 -20.76 -12.07
CA GLU A 581 -3.05 -21.23 -13.41
C GLU A 581 -1.75 -20.58 -13.92
N VAL A 582 -1.65 -19.26 -13.80
CA VAL A 582 -0.48 -18.49 -14.27
C VAL A 582 0.78 -18.86 -13.50
N LEU A 583 0.68 -19.01 -12.18
CA LEU A 583 1.82 -19.36 -11.32
C LEU A 583 2.14 -20.86 -11.28
N SER A 584 1.34 -21.71 -11.92
CA SER A 584 1.65 -23.15 -12.09
C SER A 584 2.92 -23.42 -12.91
N GLY A 585 3.38 -22.42 -13.68
CA GLY A 585 4.54 -22.51 -14.57
C GLY A 585 4.34 -23.32 -15.86
N SER A 586 3.12 -23.81 -16.12
CA SER A 586 2.78 -24.56 -17.34
C SER A 586 1.81 -23.83 -18.27
N SER A 587 1.32 -22.66 -17.86
CA SER A 587 0.34 -21.88 -18.61
C SER A 587 1.00 -21.06 -19.73
N GLU A 588 0.34 -21.02 -20.89
CA GLU A 588 0.72 -20.17 -22.03
C GLU A 588 -0.02 -18.81 -22.02
N LEU A 589 -0.73 -18.51 -20.92
CA LEU A 589 -1.42 -17.24 -20.78
C LEU A 589 -0.44 -16.06 -20.79
N PRO A 590 -0.87 -14.87 -21.25
CA PRO A 590 0.02 -13.73 -21.39
C PRO A 590 0.76 -13.34 -20.10
N ALA A 591 0.08 -13.34 -18.94
CA ALA A 591 0.72 -13.05 -17.66
C ALA A 591 1.75 -14.14 -17.24
N ALA A 592 1.51 -15.41 -17.59
CA ALA A 592 2.46 -16.49 -17.35
C ALA A 592 3.71 -16.33 -18.23
N ARG A 593 3.52 -16.00 -19.52
CA ARG A 593 4.61 -15.70 -20.44
C ARG A 593 5.40 -14.47 -20.00
N ALA A 594 4.74 -13.41 -19.55
CA ALA A 594 5.38 -12.22 -19.00
C ALA A 594 6.22 -12.56 -17.77
N THR A 595 5.70 -13.41 -16.87
CA THR A 595 6.44 -13.91 -15.70
C THR A 595 7.66 -14.73 -16.11
N ALA A 596 7.52 -15.59 -17.11
CA ALA A 596 8.59 -16.48 -17.56
C ALA A 596 9.75 -15.77 -18.27
N VAL A 597 9.48 -14.64 -18.95
CA VAL A 597 10.52 -13.86 -19.64
C VAL A 597 11.15 -12.77 -18.77
N ALA A 598 10.53 -12.41 -17.64
CA ALA A 598 11.01 -11.38 -16.74
C ALA A 598 12.36 -11.78 -16.09
N ARG A 599 13.26 -10.81 -15.92
CA ARG A 599 14.57 -11.02 -15.26
C ARG A 599 14.44 -11.24 -13.76
N GLN A 600 13.59 -10.42 -13.15
CA GLN A 600 13.12 -10.54 -11.78
C GLN A 600 11.63 -10.24 -11.78
N VAL A 601 10.85 -11.05 -11.07
CA VAL A 601 9.40 -10.85 -10.99
C VAL A 601 8.90 -10.98 -9.57
N THR A 602 8.02 -10.05 -9.18
CA THR A 602 7.33 -10.11 -7.89
C THR A 602 5.83 -10.01 -8.07
N TRP A 603 5.10 -10.92 -7.45
CA TRP A 603 3.65 -10.97 -7.43
C TRP A 603 3.15 -10.53 -6.06
N PHE A 604 2.52 -9.38 -6.00
CA PHE A 604 1.78 -8.88 -4.84
C PHE A 604 0.34 -9.36 -4.94
N LEU A 605 -0.05 -10.22 -4.00
CA LEU A 605 -1.38 -10.83 -3.92
C LEU A 605 -2.04 -10.44 -2.60
N ASP A 606 -3.36 -10.32 -2.56
CA ASP A 606 -4.10 -10.46 -1.30
C ASP A 606 -4.42 -11.94 -1.03
N GLU A 607 -4.81 -12.27 0.20
CA GLU A 607 -5.20 -13.64 0.58
C GLU A 607 -6.31 -14.19 -0.33
N ALA A 608 -7.24 -13.33 -0.76
CA ALA A 608 -8.34 -13.72 -1.63
C ALA A 608 -7.85 -14.17 -3.01
N ALA A 609 -6.93 -13.43 -3.65
CA ALA A 609 -6.33 -13.80 -4.93
C ALA A 609 -5.34 -14.97 -4.81
N ALA A 610 -4.74 -15.17 -3.64
CA ALA A 610 -3.83 -16.29 -3.38
C ALA A 610 -4.55 -17.60 -2.96
N SER A 611 -5.86 -17.57 -2.74
CA SER A 611 -6.64 -18.67 -2.14
C SER A 611 -6.63 -20.02 -2.87
N ARG A 612 -6.07 -20.07 -4.09
CA ARG A 612 -5.94 -21.27 -4.93
C ARG A 612 -4.50 -21.72 -5.14
N LEU A 613 -3.53 -21.05 -4.52
CA LEU A 613 -2.14 -21.49 -4.55
C LEU A 613 -1.95 -22.64 -3.56
N ASP A 614 -1.27 -23.69 -4.01
CA ASP A 614 -0.86 -24.79 -3.14
C ASP A 614 0.19 -24.27 -2.14
N HIS A 615 0.04 -24.66 -0.86
CA HIS A 615 0.86 -24.19 0.26
C HIS A 615 2.32 -24.68 0.23
#